data_AF-A0A816AM54-F1
#
_entry.id   AF-A0A816AM54-F1
#
_cell.length_a   1.000
_cell.length_b   1.000
_cell.length_c   1.000
_cell.angle_alpha   90.00
_cell.angle_beta   90.00
_cell.angle_gamma   90.00
#
_symmetry.space_group_name_H-M   'P 1'
#
loop_
_entity.id
_entity.type
_entity.pdbx_description
1 polymer ?
#
loop_
_entity_poly.entity_id
_entity_poly.type
_entity_poly.pdbx_seq_one_letter_code
_entity_poly.pdbx_strand_id
1 'polypeptide(L)'
;MQHVVVISLFPDISTIHYGGRDRNAVSEHDRGTNAVVWKCKTGYTNTGSASRVVCEDTCTARNGGCDRNAPCTHDRRTNAVVCTCKPGYTNVGSATNVVCKDISSINHGGHDCNAVSRHHKGTNGVIWKCKTGYTNTGSASRVVCEGAMRPWIT
;
A
#
# COMPACT_ATOMS: atom_id res chain seq x y z
N MET A 1 -16.61 -55.31 24.29
CA MET A 1 -16.65 -53.83 24.16
C MET A 1 -16.70 -53.53 22.67
N GLN A 2 -17.84 -53.05 22.18
CA GLN A 2 -18.13 -52.94 20.75
C GLN A 2 -17.95 -51.47 20.35
N HIS A 3 -16.99 -51.20 19.47
CA HIS A 3 -16.79 -49.86 18.94
C HIS A 3 -17.96 -49.51 18.01
N VAL A 4 -18.73 -48.51 18.41
CA VAL A 4 -19.79 -47.90 17.59
C VAL A 4 -19.10 -47.07 16.51
N VAL A 5 -19.03 -47.61 15.30
CA VAL A 5 -18.70 -46.86 14.10
C VAL A 5 -19.93 -46.02 13.76
N VAL A 6 -19.90 -44.73 14.04
CA VAL A 6 -20.97 -43.81 13.64
C VAL A 6 -20.87 -43.62 12.13
N ILE A 7 -21.70 -44.38 11.41
CA ILE A 7 -22.02 -44.19 10.01
C ILE A 7 -22.69 -42.81 9.89
N SER A 8 -21.95 -41.81 9.43
CA SER A 8 -22.55 -40.56 8.96
C SER A 8 -23.05 -40.82 7.53
N LEU A 9 -24.36 -40.96 7.42
CA LEU A 9 -25.10 -41.04 6.16
C LEU A 9 -24.96 -39.69 5.43
N PHE A 10 -23.94 -39.56 4.59
CA PHE A 10 -23.91 -38.51 3.57
C PHE A 10 -24.49 -39.10 2.29
N PRO A 11 -25.67 -38.64 1.83
CA PRO A 11 -26.13 -38.98 0.49
C PRO A 11 -25.15 -38.37 -0.52
N ASP A 12 -24.64 -39.21 -1.43
CA ASP A 12 -23.88 -38.84 -2.63
C ASP A 12 -22.67 -37.90 -2.45
N ILE A 13 -21.54 -38.48 -2.05
CA ILE A 13 -20.18 -37.87 -2.12
C ILE A 13 -19.70 -37.66 -3.59
N SER A 14 -20.57 -37.72 -4.60
CA SER A 14 -20.20 -37.43 -5.99
C SER A 14 -19.96 -35.94 -6.28
N THR A 15 -20.18 -35.04 -5.32
CA THR A 15 -19.80 -33.62 -5.45
C THR A 15 -19.05 -33.11 -4.22
N ILE A 16 -17.95 -33.78 -3.83
CA ILE A 16 -16.85 -32.99 -3.25
C ILE A 16 -16.35 -32.12 -4.40
N HIS A 17 -16.85 -30.89 -4.48
CA HIS A 17 -16.25 -29.88 -5.35
C HIS A 17 -14.83 -29.66 -4.82
N TYR A 18 -13.85 -30.31 -5.44
CA TYR A 18 -12.42 -30.19 -5.14
C TYR A 18 -11.88 -28.80 -5.53
N GLY A 19 -12.60 -27.73 -5.19
CA GLY A 19 -12.26 -26.34 -5.45
C GLY A 19 -11.12 -25.83 -4.55
N GLY A 20 -10.69 -26.61 -3.57
CA GLY A 20 -9.66 -26.26 -2.58
C GLY A 20 -8.34 -27.00 -2.73
N ARG A 21 -7.70 -26.97 -3.91
CA ARG A 21 -6.30 -27.46 -4.06
C ARG A 21 -5.24 -26.38 -3.91
N ASP A 22 -5.65 -25.12 -3.75
CA ASP A 22 -4.73 -24.03 -3.51
C ASP A 22 -4.42 -23.89 -2.01
N ARG A 23 -3.13 -23.90 -1.64
CA ARG A 23 -2.69 -23.75 -0.24
C ARG A 23 -3.03 -22.39 0.37
N ASN A 24 -3.33 -21.41 -0.47
CA ASN A 24 -3.72 -20.06 -0.10
C ASN A 24 -5.26 -19.87 -0.14
N ALA A 25 -6.03 -20.94 -0.37
CA ALA A 25 -7.47 -20.94 -0.20
C ALA A 25 -7.88 -21.44 1.20
N VAL A 26 -9.05 -21.01 1.65
CA VAL A 26 -9.74 -21.48 2.85
C VAL A 26 -11.22 -21.70 2.53
N SER A 27 -11.82 -22.70 3.16
CA SER A 27 -13.25 -23.00 3.04
C SER A 27 -14.05 -22.32 4.16
N GLU A 28 -15.24 -21.84 3.84
CA GLU A 28 -16.21 -21.32 4.80
C GLU A 28 -17.59 -21.92 4.53
N HIS A 29 -18.40 -22.10 5.58
CA HIS A 29 -19.79 -22.51 5.46
C HIS A 29 -20.68 -21.28 5.28
N ASP A 30 -21.33 -21.18 4.12
CA ASP A 30 -22.34 -20.17 3.85
C ASP A 30 -23.68 -20.61 4.45
N ARG A 31 -24.16 -19.89 5.46
CA ARG A 31 -25.42 -20.20 6.15
C ARG A 31 -26.67 -19.87 5.31
N GLY A 32 -26.56 -19.00 4.32
CA GLY A 32 -27.69 -18.58 3.48
C GLY A 32 -28.01 -19.60 2.38
N THR A 33 -26.98 -20.20 1.78
CA THR A 33 -27.14 -21.23 0.73
C THR A 33 -26.87 -22.64 1.24
N ASN A 34 -26.48 -22.79 2.52
CA ASN A 34 -26.02 -24.04 3.13
C ASN A 34 -24.88 -24.72 2.33
N ALA A 35 -24.05 -23.94 1.65
CA ALA A 35 -22.98 -24.43 0.80
C ALA A 35 -21.60 -24.24 1.45
N VAL A 36 -20.65 -25.09 1.09
CA VAL A 36 -19.23 -24.86 1.39
C VAL A 36 -18.65 -24.01 0.27
N VAL A 37 -18.20 -22.80 0.60
CA VAL A 37 -17.57 -21.87 -0.34
C VAL A 37 -16.07 -21.78 -0.09
N TRP A 38 -15.31 -21.58 -1.16
CA TRP A 38 -13.86 -21.41 -1.10
C TRP A 38 -13.49 -19.96 -1.39
N LYS A 39 -12.61 -19.39 -0.57
CA LYS A 39 -12.10 -18.04 -0.75
C LYS A 39 -10.59 -18.00 -0.53
N CYS A 40 -9.94 -17.02 -1.14
CA CYS A 40 -8.52 -16.80 -0.90
C CYS A 40 -8.27 -16.20 0.47
N LYS A 41 -7.15 -16.57 1.09
CA LYS A 41 -6.65 -15.94 2.31
C LYS A 41 -6.40 -14.45 2.06
N THR A 42 -6.42 -13.65 3.13
CA THR A 42 -6.01 -12.25 3.08
C THR A 42 -4.65 -12.11 2.39
N GLY A 43 -4.54 -11.14 1.47
CA GLY A 43 -3.33 -10.94 0.66
C GLY A 43 -3.27 -11.76 -0.62
N TYR A 44 -4.30 -12.55 -0.93
CA TYR A 44 -4.40 -13.29 -2.19
C TYR A 44 -5.69 -12.95 -2.93
N THR A 45 -5.63 -12.97 -4.26
CA THR A 45 -6.76 -12.69 -5.15
C THR A 45 -7.13 -13.97 -5.90
N ASN A 46 -8.44 -14.25 -6.00
CA ASN A 46 -8.92 -15.38 -6.79
C ASN A 46 -8.80 -15.05 -8.29
N THR A 47 -7.90 -15.74 -8.98
CA THR A 47 -7.73 -15.66 -10.45
C THR A 47 -8.33 -16.85 -11.17
N GLY A 48 -8.88 -17.80 -10.41
CA GLY A 48 -9.57 -18.98 -10.93
C GLY A 48 -11.06 -18.73 -11.22
N SER A 49 -11.84 -19.80 -11.14
CA SER A 49 -13.29 -19.78 -11.35
C SER A 49 -14.02 -20.12 -10.04
N ALA A 50 -15.34 -19.95 -10.01
CA ALA A 50 -16.16 -20.31 -8.85
C ALA A 50 -16.04 -21.82 -8.49
N SER A 51 -15.79 -22.67 -9.48
CA SER A 51 -15.60 -24.12 -9.33
C SER A 51 -14.16 -24.53 -9.03
N ARG A 52 -13.19 -23.67 -9.32
CA ARG A 52 -11.76 -23.92 -9.08
C ARG A 52 -11.07 -22.64 -8.67
N VAL A 53 -10.98 -22.42 -7.37
CA VAL A 53 -10.28 -21.28 -6.78
C VAL A 53 -8.78 -21.43 -7.01
N VAL A 54 -8.16 -20.37 -7.50
CA VAL A 54 -6.71 -20.24 -7.66
C VAL A 54 -6.33 -18.91 -7.01
N CYS A 55 -5.47 -18.97 -6.00
CA CYS A 55 -5.16 -17.83 -5.17
C CYS A 55 -3.76 -17.33 -5.49
N GLU A 56 -3.72 -16.27 -6.27
CA GLU A 56 -2.47 -15.60 -6.62
C GLU A 56 -2.18 -14.49 -5.62
N ASP A 57 -0.90 -14.29 -5.32
CA ASP A 57 -0.43 -13.21 -4.44
C ASP A 57 -0.92 -11.86 -4.98
N THR A 58 -1.61 -11.09 -4.13
CA THR A 58 -2.18 -9.82 -4.56
C THR A 58 -1.10 -8.81 -4.97
N CYS A 59 0.13 -8.89 -4.44
CA CYS A 59 1.23 -8.04 -4.87
C CYS A 59 1.75 -8.37 -6.29
N THR A 60 1.65 -9.61 -6.77
CA THR A 60 1.98 -9.92 -8.18
C THR A 60 0.89 -9.40 -9.11
N ALA A 61 -0.36 -9.43 -8.67
CA ALA A 61 -1.49 -8.89 -9.39
C ALA A 61 -1.60 -7.35 -9.25
N ARG A 62 -1.23 -6.60 -10.28
CA ARG A 62 -1.38 -5.12 -10.33
C ARG A 62 -0.73 -4.39 -9.13
N ASN A 63 0.40 -4.89 -8.63
CA ASN A 63 1.12 -4.32 -7.46
C ASN A 63 0.21 -4.19 -6.22
N GLY A 64 -0.75 -5.09 -6.04
CA GLY A 64 -1.71 -5.08 -4.93
C GLY A 64 -2.58 -3.83 -4.83
N GLY A 65 -2.70 -3.07 -5.92
CA GLY A 65 -3.39 -1.78 -5.93
C GLY A 65 -2.58 -0.64 -5.33
N CYS A 66 -1.30 -0.86 -4.97
CA CYS A 66 -0.41 0.20 -4.52
C CYS A 66 -0.02 1.14 -5.68
N ASP A 67 0.21 2.40 -5.35
CA ASP A 67 0.83 3.38 -6.25
C ASP A 67 2.17 2.85 -6.83
N ARG A 68 2.55 3.24 -8.05
CA ARG A 68 3.83 2.87 -8.67
C ARG A 68 5.07 3.24 -7.85
N ASN A 69 4.95 4.28 -7.02
CA ASN A 69 5.98 4.75 -6.09
C ASN A 69 5.83 4.15 -4.69
N ALA A 70 4.97 3.15 -4.50
CA ALA A 70 4.87 2.33 -3.30
C ALA A 70 5.06 0.84 -3.68
N PRO A 71 6.13 0.18 -3.20
CA PRO A 71 6.20 -1.28 -3.32
C PRO A 71 5.05 -1.93 -2.55
N CYS A 72 4.45 -2.95 -3.16
CA CYS A 72 3.53 -3.83 -2.46
C CYS A 72 4.29 -4.80 -1.55
N THR A 73 3.84 -4.91 -0.31
CA THR A 73 4.33 -5.91 0.66
C THR A 73 3.15 -6.46 1.46
N HIS A 74 3.39 -7.51 2.25
CA HIS A 74 2.38 -8.06 3.16
C HIS A 74 2.72 -7.75 4.61
N ASP A 75 1.70 -7.42 5.40
CA ASP A 75 1.80 -7.38 6.84
C ASP A 75 2.11 -8.78 7.38
N ARG A 76 3.10 -8.91 8.25
CA ARG A 76 3.59 -10.23 8.70
C ARG A 76 2.59 -11.01 9.56
N ARG A 77 1.60 -10.34 10.17
CA ARG A 77 0.64 -10.97 11.08
C ARG A 77 -0.67 -11.30 10.39
N THR A 78 -1.16 -10.38 9.57
CA THR A 78 -2.49 -10.45 8.94
C THR A 78 -2.42 -10.85 7.47
N ASN A 79 -1.22 -10.79 6.87
CA ASN A 79 -0.99 -10.93 5.44
C ASN A 79 -1.73 -9.88 4.58
N ALA A 80 -2.26 -8.82 5.21
CA ALA A 80 -2.88 -7.70 4.49
C ALA A 80 -1.86 -7.01 3.59
N VAL A 81 -2.33 -6.51 2.44
CA VAL A 81 -1.50 -5.72 1.54
C VAL A 81 -1.14 -4.40 2.23
N VAL A 82 0.15 -4.08 2.20
CA VAL A 82 0.73 -2.85 2.74
C VAL A 82 1.44 -2.11 1.62
N CYS A 83 1.02 -0.86 1.41
CA CYS A 83 1.60 0.07 0.44
C CYS A 83 2.26 1.21 1.20
N THR A 84 3.59 1.33 1.11
CA THR A 84 4.33 2.44 1.74
C THR A 84 5.10 3.19 0.67
N CYS A 85 4.96 4.52 0.62
CA CYS A 85 5.69 5.32 -0.35
C CYS A 85 7.21 5.14 -0.21
N LYS A 86 7.89 5.02 -1.35
CA LYS A 86 9.36 4.98 -1.43
C LYS A 86 9.95 6.25 -0.82
N PRO A 87 11.21 6.20 -0.35
CA PRO A 87 11.91 7.39 0.12
C PRO A 87 11.83 8.54 -0.89
N GLY A 88 11.46 9.72 -0.40
CA GLY A 88 11.24 10.91 -1.24
C GLY A 88 9.85 11.08 -1.82
N TYR A 89 8.94 10.15 -1.51
CA TYR A 89 7.53 10.30 -1.80
C TYR A 89 6.75 10.33 -0.49
N THR A 90 5.66 11.09 -0.48
CA THR A 90 4.73 11.13 0.64
C THR A 90 3.35 10.69 0.18
N ASN A 91 2.60 10.04 1.08
CA ASN A 91 1.22 9.67 0.80
C ASN A 91 0.33 10.91 0.90
N VAL A 92 -0.28 11.29 -0.22
CA VAL A 92 -1.28 12.38 -0.30
C VAL A 92 -2.71 11.86 -0.45
N GLY A 93 -2.87 10.54 -0.51
CA GLY A 93 -4.17 9.85 -0.55
C GLY A 93 -4.68 9.48 0.84
N SER A 94 -5.38 8.35 0.93
CA SER A 94 -5.86 7.79 2.20
C SER A 94 -5.01 6.60 2.65
N ALA A 95 -5.31 6.04 3.83
CA ALA A 95 -4.66 4.82 4.32
C ALA A 95 -4.96 3.59 3.44
N THR A 96 -6.13 3.55 2.78
CA THR A 96 -6.58 2.43 1.94
C THR A 96 -6.37 2.68 0.44
N ASN A 97 -6.13 3.94 0.05
CA ASN A 97 -5.81 4.33 -1.32
C ASN A 97 -4.56 5.21 -1.28
N VAL A 98 -3.41 4.56 -1.19
CA VAL A 98 -2.10 5.22 -1.10
C VAL A 98 -1.78 5.87 -2.44
N VAL A 99 -1.52 7.17 -2.43
CA VAL A 99 -1.11 7.95 -3.61
C VAL A 99 0.21 8.63 -3.29
N CYS A 100 1.27 8.25 -3.98
CA CYS A 100 2.63 8.68 -3.63
C CYS A 100 3.07 9.84 -4.52
N LYS A 101 3.16 11.03 -3.94
CA LYS A 101 3.61 12.23 -4.62
C LYS A 101 5.03 12.60 -4.18
N ASP A 102 5.85 13.03 -5.14
CA ASP A 102 7.22 13.46 -4.86
C ASP A 102 7.18 14.59 -3.83
N ILE A 103 7.95 14.43 -2.76
CA ILE A 103 7.95 15.34 -1.63
C ILE A 103 8.39 16.76 -2.02
N SER A 104 9.20 16.94 -3.06
CA SER A 104 9.60 18.28 -3.54
C SER A 104 8.48 18.99 -4.30
N SER A 105 7.51 18.26 -4.83
CA SER A 105 6.38 18.77 -5.63
C SER A 105 5.13 19.11 -4.82
N ILE A 106 5.17 18.89 -3.51
CA ILE A 106 4.13 19.33 -2.60
C ILE A 106 4.54 20.66 -1.97
N ASN A 107 3.57 21.56 -1.78
CA ASN A 107 3.83 22.81 -1.10
C ASN A 107 3.84 22.52 0.40
N HIS A 108 5.03 22.55 1.02
CA HIS A 108 5.18 22.27 2.46
C HIS A 108 4.72 23.41 3.36
N GLY A 109 4.34 24.57 2.80
CA GLY A 109 4.28 25.80 3.57
C GLY A 109 5.64 26.19 4.15
N GLY A 110 5.74 27.33 4.83
CA GLY A 110 6.94 27.70 5.59
C GLY A 110 8.18 28.08 4.78
N HIS A 111 8.04 28.39 3.48
CA HIS A 111 9.14 28.90 2.66
C HIS A 111 8.67 30.14 1.90
N ASP A 112 9.57 31.11 1.72
CA ASP A 112 9.30 32.31 0.93
C ASP A 112 9.39 32.00 -0.59
N CYS A 113 8.90 32.90 -1.43
CA CYS A 113 8.85 32.71 -2.89
C CYS A 113 10.23 32.67 -3.56
N ASN A 114 11.31 33.02 -2.87
CA ASN A 114 12.69 32.92 -3.33
C ASN A 114 13.39 31.63 -2.87
N ALA A 115 12.68 30.75 -2.15
CA ALA A 115 13.15 29.40 -1.86
C ALA A 115 12.74 28.40 -2.96
N VAL A 116 13.59 27.40 -3.18
CA VAL A 116 13.31 26.23 -4.02
C VAL A 116 13.59 24.96 -3.21
N SER A 117 12.74 23.94 -3.38
CA SER A 117 12.92 22.61 -2.77
C SER A 117 13.57 21.63 -3.72
N ARG A 118 14.34 20.69 -3.15
CA ARG A 118 14.69 19.43 -3.81
C ARG A 118 14.60 18.28 -2.82
N HIS A 119 14.25 17.10 -3.31
CA HIS A 119 14.27 15.88 -2.52
C HIS A 119 15.69 15.59 -1.99
N HIS A 120 15.80 15.28 -0.69
CA HIS A 120 17.05 14.78 -0.12
C HIS A 120 17.18 13.28 -0.39
N LYS A 121 18.01 12.91 -1.37
CA LYS A 121 18.26 11.50 -1.71
C LYS A 121 18.56 10.66 -0.45
N GLY A 122 17.90 9.51 -0.33
CA GLY A 122 18.08 8.58 0.78
C GLY A 122 17.31 8.90 2.07
N THR A 123 16.53 10.00 2.12
CA THR A 123 15.67 10.30 3.27
C THR A 123 14.25 10.66 2.82
N ASN A 124 13.33 10.79 3.78
CA ASN A 124 11.99 11.35 3.56
C ASN A 124 11.99 12.89 3.71
N GLY A 125 13.15 13.54 3.62
CA GLY A 125 13.30 14.98 3.82
C GLY A 125 13.35 15.79 2.52
N VAL A 126 13.06 17.08 2.65
CA VAL A 126 13.25 18.09 1.60
C VAL A 126 14.38 19.03 2.01
N ILE A 127 15.30 19.31 1.09
CA ILE A 127 16.27 20.39 1.27
C ILE A 127 15.70 21.63 0.60
N TRP A 128 15.63 22.71 1.35
CA TRP A 128 15.30 24.04 0.85
C TRP A 128 16.56 24.84 0.62
N LYS A 129 16.64 25.52 -0.53
CA LYS A 129 17.72 26.45 -0.86
C LYS A 129 17.15 27.73 -1.40
N CYS A 130 17.79 28.84 -1.07
CA CYS A 130 17.47 30.12 -1.69
C CYS A 130 17.94 30.14 -3.15
N LYS A 131 17.16 30.81 -4.01
CA LYS A 131 17.57 31.14 -5.38
C LYS A 131 18.86 31.96 -5.35
N THR A 132 19.62 31.90 -6.44
CA THR A 132 20.85 32.70 -6.60
C THR A 132 20.58 34.18 -6.30
N GLY A 133 21.43 34.81 -5.47
CA GLY A 133 21.27 36.21 -5.04
C GLY A 133 20.51 36.41 -3.73
N TYR A 134 19.99 35.33 -3.12
CA TYR A 134 19.32 35.36 -1.83
C TYR A 134 20.06 34.51 -0.79
N THR A 135 20.05 34.96 0.46
CA THR A 135 20.66 34.30 1.61
C THR A 135 19.58 33.77 2.54
N ASN A 136 19.74 32.54 3.03
CA ASN A 136 18.80 31.99 4.02
C ASN A 136 19.05 32.62 5.39
N THR A 137 18.11 33.42 5.88
CA THR A 137 18.06 34.02 7.22
C THR A 137 17.10 33.27 8.16
N GLY A 138 16.40 32.25 7.66
CA GLY A 138 15.44 31.46 8.40
C GLY A 138 16.04 30.26 9.14
N SER A 139 15.17 29.34 9.55
CA SER A 139 15.53 28.09 10.22
C SER A 139 15.35 26.88 9.29
N ALA A 140 15.75 25.69 9.74
CA ALA A 140 15.52 24.44 9.02
C ALA A 140 14.02 24.12 8.82
N SER A 141 13.14 24.64 9.67
CA SER A 141 11.68 24.45 9.61
C SER A 141 10.93 25.60 8.93
N ARG A 142 11.59 26.75 8.74
CA ARG A 142 11.03 27.92 8.04
C ARG A 142 12.13 28.66 7.30
N VAL A 143 12.24 28.42 6.00
CA VAL A 143 13.24 29.08 5.15
C VAL A 143 12.78 30.49 4.82
N VAL A 144 13.69 31.45 4.99
CA VAL A 144 13.49 32.86 4.66
C VAL A 144 14.67 33.29 3.82
N CYS A 145 14.43 33.59 2.56
CA CYS A 145 15.45 34.00 1.60
C CYS A 145 15.42 35.52 1.41
N GLU A 146 16.36 36.19 2.04
CA GLU A 146 16.53 37.64 1.94
C GLU A 146 17.60 37.96 0.89
N GLY A 147 17.27 38.86 -0.04
CA GLY A 147 18.23 39.34 -1.02
C GLY A 147 19.21 40.29 -0.37
N ALA A 148 20.45 40.34 -0.85
CA ALA A 148 21.29 41.50 -0.59
C ALA A 148 20.51 42.72 -1.11
N MET A 149 20.10 43.62 -0.20
CA MET A 149 19.60 44.93 -0.60
C MET A 149 20.60 45.45 -1.61
N ARG A 150 20.19 45.68 -2.86
CA ARG A 150 20.96 46.59 -3.72
C ARG A 150 21.10 47.84 -2.86
N PRO A 151 22.31 48.29 -2.49
CA PRO A 151 22.42 49.56 -1.79
C PRO A 151 21.61 50.55 -2.63
N TRP A 152 20.63 51.19 -2.01
CA TRP A 152 19.81 52.18 -2.67
C TRP A 152 20.79 53.17 -3.30
N ILE A 153 20.88 53.16 -4.63
CA ILE A 153 21.63 54.19 -5.34
C ILE A 153 20.77 55.44 -5.16
N THR A 154 21.14 56.25 -4.17
CA THR A 154 20.80 57.67 -4.05
C THR A 154 21.98 58.35 -3.39
#